data_AF-A0AAX0B7Y7-F1
#
_entry.id   AF-A0AAX0B7Y7-F1
#
_cell.length_a   1.000
_cell.length_b   1.000
_cell.length_c   1.000
_cell.angle_alpha   90.00
_cell.angle_beta   90.00
_cell.angle_gamma   90.00
#
_symmetry.space_group_name_H-M   'P 1'
#
loop_
_entity.id
_entity.type
_entity.pdbx_description
1 polymer ?
#
loop_
_entity_poly.entity_id
_entity_poly.type
_entity_poly.pdbx_seq_one_letter_code
_entity_poly.pdbx_strand_id
1 'polypeptide(L)'
;MINIVNNALKNNKIKRKILLDKLPIWKSGTNKGNINWKQSSEEKCIVKFKYDDIQGEIKIVDYDNKTQYLYIKYKDKEIFKIKTNSLIRCELGRLIGVYADFKFSIGENIKNEYKNIIILDRKYVKNKYGKNIKYYQYSCNICGFNGGEHYKNTEYKKELWVIESSIQQEKISCSCCKNKIVVKRINDIPTTAPEILPYFQGGYDEAKMYNKSSNCKIFPVCPICGRIKNTEIAISQIYERKSIACCGDGMKYPEKLLWFMLRNLNIKFQSQLTKATFEWCDNYRYDFYIPVLNCIIETHGMQHYGHGFGTNKGRTLEEEQENDIIKKELALSNGIQEENYIVIDCRYSTLDWIKNNENGILNSRLNELFDLNKVNWTICQKFTCDSLIRTVCDLKKQNPKLTTTEISKIVEFSPSNVRRWLFKGNDCGLCEYDSYKEHYESNKRNNKIKSKPIEIFKDGISLGGFCSTLDLEKQSEKLFGIKLSHSSISRVCLGKQKTHKGFTFKFI
;
A
#
# COMPACT_ATOMS: atom_id res chain seq x y z
N MET A 1 16.54 -30.21 29.22
CA MET A 1 17.80 -30.64 28.57
C MET A 1 18.57 -29.50 27.88
N ILE A 2 18.38 -28.23 28.30
CA ILE A 2 18.91 -27.04 27.62
C ILE A 2 19.76 -26.13 28.55
N ASN A 3 19.97 -26.51 29.82
CA ASN A 3 20.73 -25.69 30.78
C ASN A 3 22.08 -26.26 31.26
N ILE A 4 22.59 -27.32 30.62
CA ILE A 4 23.89 -27.92 31.01
C ILE A 4 25.03 -27.61 30.02
N VAL A 5 24.73 -27.15 28.79
CA VAL A 5 25.77 -26.88 27.78
C VAL A 5 26.37 -25.47 27.90
N ASN A 6 25.70 -24.52 28.57
CA ASN A 6 26.16 -23.13 28.67
C ASN A 6 27.11 -22.84 29.86
N ASN A 7 27.47 -23.85 30.66
CA ASN A 7 28.50 -23.71 31.71
C ASN A 7 29.84 -24.42 31.38
N ALA A 8 29.96 -25.10 30.24
CA ALA A 8 31.17 -25.84 29.88
C ALA A 8 32.32 -24.97 29.30
N LEU A 9 32.12 -23.66 29.09
CA LEU A 9 33.16 -22.75 28.56
C LEU A 9 33.73 -21.76 29.58
N LYS A 10 33.40 -21.91 30.88
CA LYS A 10 34.02 -21.16 31.97
C LYS A 10 34.73 -22.12 32.92
N ASN A 11 35.89 -22.64 32.50
CA ASN A 11 37.02 -23.09 33.35
C ASN A 11 38.01 -24.04 32.65
N ASN A 12 38.22 -23.93 31.34
CA ASN A 12 39.54 -24.30 30.83
C ASN A 12 40.53 -23.22 31.29
N LYS A 13 41.18 -23.45 32.45
CA LYS A 13 42.35 -22.68 32.87
C LYS A 13 43.39 -22.81 31.76
N ILE A 14 43.43 -21.81 30.91
CA ILE A 14 44.37 -21.69 29.79
C ILE A 14 45.80 -21.86 30.35
N LYS A 15 46.52 -22.89 29.89
CA LYS A 15 47.89 -23.19 30.35
C LYS A 15 48.88 -22.33 29.57
N ARG A 16 48.90 -21.03 29.87
CA ARG A 16 49.88 -20.07 29.34
C ARG A 16 51.00 -19.87 30.33
N LYS A 17 52.24 -20.01 29.88
CA LYS A 17 53.44 -19.72 30.66
C LYS A 17 54.50 -19.09 29.76
N ILE A 18 55.22 -18.11 30.28
CA ILE A 18 56.43 -17.57 29.66
C ILE A 18 57.55 -17.62 30.69
N LEU A 19 58.75 -18.01 30.26
CA LEU A 19 59.93 -18.13 31.11
C LEU A 19 60.76 -16.85 30.98
N LEU A 20 60.75 -16.05 32.06
CA LEU A 20 61.39 -14.73 32.14
C LEU A 20 62.57 -14.72 33.13
N ASP A 21 62.82 -15.84 33.81
CA ASP A 21 63.84 -16.03 34.85
C ASP A 21 65.26 -15.78 34.36
N LYS A 22 65.50 -15.94 33.05
CA LYS A 22 66.80 -15.72 32.42
C LYS A 22 66.99 -14.32 31.86
N LEU A 23 65.99 -13.43 32.00
CA LEU A 23 66.13 -12.06 31.52
C LEU A 23 66.92 -11.21 32.51
N PRO A 24 67.73 -10.26 32.01
CA PRO A 24 68.37 -9.26 32.83
C PRO A 24 67.37 -8.54 33.75
N ILE A 25 67.76 -8.33 35.00
CA ILE A 25 66.99 -7.59 36.01
C ILE A 25 67.81 -6.43 36.56
N TRP A 26 67.15 -5.33 36.91
CA TRP A 26 67.81 -4.22 37.60
C TRP A 26 68.32 -4.66 38.98
N LYS A 27 69.62 -4.45 39.24
CA LYS A 27 70.28 -4.85 40.49
C LYS A 27 70.24 -3.77 41.59
N SER A 28 70.02 -2.51 41.21
CA SER A 28 69.97 -1.34 42.09
C SER A 28 68.98 -0.28 41.56
N GLY A 29 68.69 0.75 42.36
CA GLY A 29 67.77 1.83 42.00
C GLY A 29 66.29 1.51 42.20
N THR A 30 65.41 2.44 41.79
CA THR A 30 63.95 2.35 41.96
C THR A 30 63.29 1.19 41.21
N ASN A 31 63.97 0.65 40.19
CA ASN A 31 63.49 -0.49 39.40
C ASN A 31 64.05 -1.84 39.86
N LYS A 32 64.80 -1.89 40.99
CA LYS A 32 65.45 -3.11 41.48
C LYS A 32 64.47 -4.29 41.54
N GLY A 33 64.87 -5.42 40.96
CA GLY A 33 64.05 -6.64 40.89
C GLY A 33 63.13 -6.74 39.67
N ASN A 34 62.92 -5.66 38.92
CA ASN A 34 62.16 -5.69 37.67
C ASN A 34 63.04 -6.07 36.47
N ILE A 35 62.41 -6.61 35.42
CA ILE A 35 63.07 -6.95 34.15
C ILE A 35 63.64 -5.69 33.51
N ASN A 36 64.92 -5.73 33.14
CA ASN A 36 65.59 -4.68 32.39
C ASN A 36 65.37 -4.90 30.89
N TRP A 37 64.22 -4.46 30.38
CA TRP A 37 63.83 -4.64 28.98
C TRP A 37 64.80 -4.04 27.96
N LYS A 38 65.48 -2.95 28.30
CA LYS A 38 66.50 -2.32 27.45
C LYS A 38 67.68 -3.28 27.25
N GLN A 39 68.24 -3.77 28.35
CA GLN A 39 69.32 -4.74 28.31
C GLN A 39 68.87 -6.05 27.63
N SER A 40 67.65 -6.52 27.90
CA SER A 40 67.08 -7.70 27.23
C SER A 40 67.01 -7.57 25.70
N SER A 41 66.77 -6.35 25.19
CA SER A 41 66.80 -6.08 23.75
C SER A 41 68.21 -5.93 23.17
N GLU A 42 69.12 -5.27 23.90
CA GLU A 42 70.52 -5.10 23.49
C GLU A 42 71.25 -6.44 23.39
N GLU A 43 71.02 -7.35 24.36
CA GLU A 43 71.55 -8.71 24.39
C GLU A 43 70.77 -9.68 23.48
N LYS A 44 69.69 -9.21 22.85
CA LYS A 44 68.81 -10.01 21.98
C LYS A 44 68.32 -11.31 22.64
N CYS A 45 67.90 -11.21 23.91
CA CYS A 45 67.53 -12.37 24.73
C CYS A 45 66.41 -13.20 24.08
N ILE A 46 66.46 -14.50 24.35
CA ILE A 46 65.45 -15.46 23.92
C ILE A 46 64.59 -15.87 25.12
N VAL A 47 63.27 -15.78 24.96
CA VAL A 47 62.28 -16.21 25.96
C VAL A 47 61.51 -17.42 25.47
N LYS A 48 61.45 -18.46 26.31
CA LYS A 48 60.66 -19.66 26.07
C LYS A 48 59.22 -19.44 26.51
N PHE A 49 58.27 -19.94 25.74
CA PHE A 49 56.85 -19.88 26.08
C PHE A 49 56.14 -21.21 25.85
N LYS A 50 55.04 -21.40 26.58
CA LYS A 50 54.01 -22.40 26.36
C LYS A 50 52.67 -21.69 26.27
N TYR A 51 51.96 -21.86 25.17
CA TYR A 51 50.64 -21.30 24.90
C TYR A 51 49.73 -22.46 24.48
N ASP A 52 48.95 -22.97 25.42
CA ASP A 52 48.16 -24.19 25.26
C ASP A 52 49.06 -25.37 24.83
N ASP A 53 48.86 -25.92 23.64
CA ASP A 53 49.66 -27.04 23.08
C ASP A 53 50.88 -26.56 22.28
N ILE A 54 51.05 -25.24 22.09
CA ILE A 54 52.15 -24.67 21.32
C ILE A 54 53.28 -24.28 22.28
N GLN A 55 54.48 -24.78 22.01
CA GLN A 55 55.71 -24.36 22.67
C GLN A 55 56.65 -23.71 21.67
N GLY A 56 57.44 -22.76 22.13
CA GLY A 56 58.40 -22.10 21.27
C GLY A 56 59.26 -21.06 21.97
N GLU A 57 60.06 -20.39 21.15
CA GLU A 57 61.03 -19.39 21.58
C GLU A 57 60.82 -18.10 20.82
N ILE A 58 60.89 -16.99 21.53
CA ILE A 58 60.76 -15.65 20.98
C ILE A 58 62.05 -14.90 21.24
N LYS A 59 62.58 -14.25 20.20
CA LYS A 59 63.74 -13.36 20.31
C LYS A 59 63.27 -11.94 20.54
N ILE A 60 63.80 -11.27 21.56
CA ILE A 60 63.62 -9.82 21.77
C ILE A 60 64.58 -9.11 20.82
N VAL A 61 64.06 -8.22 19.98
CA VAL A 61 64.82 -7.53 18.92
C VAL A 61 65.10 -6.09 19.29
N ASP A 62 64.10 -5.38 19.83
CA ASP A 62 64.21 -3.96 20.17
C ASP A 62 63.19 -3.59 21.28
N TYR A 63 63.40 -2.46 21.94
CA TYR A 63 62.58 -1.94 23.03
C TYR A 63 62.44 -0.42 22.99
N ASP A 64 61.20 0.06 22.90
CA ASP A 64 60.88 1.47 23.06
C ASP A 64 60.52 1.78 24.52
N ASN A 65 61.44 2.43 25.23
CA ASN A 65 61.28 2.81 26.63
C ASN A 65 60.15 3.83 26.87
N LYS A 66 59.83 4.70 25.90
CA LYS A 66 58.78 5.72 26.07
C LYS A 66 57.39 5.08 26.01
N THR A 67 57.21 4.13 25.09
CA THR A 67 55.90 3.51 24.86
C THR A 67 55.74 2.12 25.48
N GLN A 68 56.82 1.59 26.07
CA GLN A 68 56.93 0.25 26.68
C GLN A 68 56.58 -0.89 25.71
N TYR A 69 56.91 -0.71 24.44
CA TYR A 69 56.74 -1.75 23.42
C TYR A 69 58.04 -2.50 23.18
N LEU A 70 57.92 -3.82 23.06
CA LEU A 70 58.94 -4.71 22.56
C LEU A 70 58.66 -5.05 21.10
N TYR A 71 59.74 -5.18 20.34
CA TYR A 71 59.74 -5.74 18.99
C TYR A 71 60.33 -7.13 19.10
N ILE A 72 59.53 -8.14 18.77
CA ILE A 72 59.87 -9.55 19.02
C ILE A 72 59.76 -10.37 17.74
N LYS A 73 60.60 -11.40 17.59
CA LYS A 73 60.61 -12.30 16.43
C LYS A 73 60.33 -13.74 16.84
N TYR A 74 59.44 -14.41 16.10
CA TYR A 74 59.07 -15.82 16.30
C TYR A 74 59.19 -16.57 14.96
N LYS A 75 60.11 -17.54 14.90
CA LYS A 75 60.45 -18.26 13.65
C LYS A 75 60.78 -17.26 12.51
N ASP A 76 60.31 -17.55 11.30
CA ASP A 76 60.53 -16.72 10.11
C ASP A 76 59.45 -15.64 9.92
N LYS A 77 58.61 -15.38 10.94
CA LYS A 77 57.61 -14.30 10.87
C LYS A 77 58.26 -12.92 10.95
N GLU A 78 57.57 -11.93 10.40
CA GLU A 78 57.91 -10.52 10.55
C GLU A 78 57.98 -10.10 12.02
N ILE A 79 58.72 -9.01 12.28
CA ILE A 79 58.86 -8.45 13.62
C ILE A 79 57.49 -8.04 14.15
N PHE A 80 57.14 -8.57 15.32
CA PHE A 80 55.86 -8.34 15.96
C PHE A 80 56.00 -7.36 17.12
N LYS A 81 55.17 -6.31 17.12
CA LYS A 81 55.14 -5.29 18.16
C LYS A 81 54.18 -5.68 19.28
N ILE A 82 54.67 -5.77 20.52
CA ILE A 82 53.88 -6.17 21.70
C ILE A 82 54.22 -5.29 22.93
N LYS A 83 53.26 -5.03 23.82
CA LYS A 83 53.57 -4.38 25.10
C LYS A 83 54.30 -5.35 26.04
N THR A 84 55.22 -4.86 26.85
CA THR A 84 55.94 -5.67 27.86
C THR A 84 54.99 -6.49 28.73
N ASN A 85 53.92 -5.87 29.27
CA ASN A 85 52.91 -6.58 30.07
C ASN A 85 52.16 -7.67 29.31
N SER A 86 51.87 -7.46 28.02
CA SER A 86 51.23 -8.49 27.18
C SER A 86 52.16 -9.68 26.95
N LEU A 87 53.47 -9.43 26.80
CA LEU A 87 54.47 -10.50 26.73
C LEU A 87 54.54 -11.27 28.05
N ILE A 88 54.59 -10.58 29.20
CA ILE A 88 54.59 -11.21 30.55
C ILE A 88 53.36 -12.11 30.74
N ARG A 89 52.19 -11.69 30.24
CA ARG A 89 50.94 -12.46 30.29
C ARG A 89 50.85 -13.55 29.22
N CYS A 90 51.91 -13.74 28.43
CA CYS A 90 51.96 -14.69 27.32
C CYS A 90 50.78 -14.49 26.34
N GLU A 91 50.42 -13.24 26.01
CA GLU A 91 49.34 -12.88 25.08
C GLU A 91 49.81 -13.01 23.61
N LEU A 92 50.35 -14.17 23.26
CA LEU A 92 51.04 -14.44 22.00
C LEU A 92 50.14 -14.94 20.87
N GLY A 93 48.85 -15.17 21.13
CA GLY A 93 47.94 -15.86 20.21
C GLY A 93 47.92 -15.30 18.78
N ARG A 94 48.04 -13.98 18.60
CA ARG A 94 48.14 -13.35 17.28
C ARG A 94 49.48 -13.63 16.60
N LEU A 95 50.59 -13.58 17.34
CA LEU A 95 51.93 -13.89 16.83
C LEU A 95 52.03 -15.34 16.37
N ILE A 96 51.48 -16.28 17.15
CA ILE A 96 51.57 -17.71 16.86
C ILE A 96 50.46 -18.22 15.92
N GLY A 97 49.49 -17.37 15.56
CA GLY A 97 48.43 -17.71 14.59
C GLY A 97 47.24 -18.46 15.18
N VAL A 98 47.07 -18.47 16.50
CA VAL A 98 45.91 -19.07 17.19
C VAL A 98 44.64 -18.23 17.01
N TYR A 99 44.77 -16.92 16.81
CA TYR A 99 43.64 -16.04 16.47
C TYR A 99 43.71 -15.65 14.99
N ALA A 100 42.72 -16.08 14.20
CA ALA A 100 42.54 -15.61 12.83
C ALA A 100 42.16 -14.13 12.83
N ASP A 101 42.83 -13.34 11.98
CA ASP A 101 42.66 -11.89 11.95
C ASP A 101 41.30 -11.49 11.36
N PHE A 102 40.73 -12.27 10.43
CA PHE A 102 39.32 -12.21 10.04
C PHE A 102 38.66 -13.54 10.40
N LYS A 103 37.45 -13.50 10.98
CA LYS A 103 36.72 -14.72 11.37
C LYS A 103 36.29 -15.56 10.16
N PHE A 104 35.97 -14.92 9.05
CA PHE A 104 35.46 -15.58 7.84
C PHE A 104 36.44 -15.42 6.67
N SER A 105 36.58 -16.48 5.88
CA SER A 105 37.43 -16.53 4.69
C SER A 105 36.68 -16.04 3.45
N ILE A 106 37.40 -15.46 2.49
CA ILE A 106 36.83 -15.16 1.17
C ILE A 106 36.43 -16.48 0.50
N GLY A 107 35.24 -16.53 -0.09
CA GLY A 107 34.64 -17.75 -0.65
C GLY A 107 33.92 -18.63 0.38
N GLU A 108 34.00 -18.31 1.68
CA GLU A 108 33.31 -19.07 2.72
C GLU A 108 31.80 -18.92 2.59
N ASN A 109 31.09 -20.06 2.58
CA ASN A 109 29.63 -20.11 2.58
C ASN A 109 29.11 -20.25 4.01
N ILE A 110 28.39 -19.22 4.46
CA ILE A 110 27.78 -19.17 5.79
C ILE A 110 26.29 -19.45 5.62
N LYS A 111 25.86 -20.66 6.02
CA LYS A 111 24.49 -21.14 5.85
C LYS A 111 23.88 -21.58 7.19
N ASN A 112 22.70 -21.06 7.49
CA ASN A 112 21.82 -21.50 8.57
C ASN A 112 20.34 -21.27 8.17
N GLU A 113 19.39 -21.47 9.10
CA GLU A 113 17.96 -21.26 8.84
C GLU A 113 17.58 -19.81 8.47
N TYR A 114 18.39 -18.83 8.86
CA TYR A 114 18.13 -17.41 8.63
C TYR A 114 18.91 -16.82 7.45
N LYS A 115 20.05 -17.42 7.04
CA LYS A 115 20.96 -16.84 6.04
C LYS A 115 21.66 -17.92 5.22
N ASN A 116 21.93 -17.61 3.96
CA ASN A 116 22.80 -18.36 3.06
C ASN A 116 23.58 -17.33 2.24
N ILE A 117 24.81 -17.03 2.67
CA ILE A 117 25.63 -15.96 2.12
C ILE A 117 27.07 -16.45 1.85
N ILE A 118 27.69 -15.91 0.81
CA ILE A 118 29.09 -16.20 0.47
C ILE A 118 29.91 -14.92 0.68
N ILE A 119 31.01 -15.02 1.41
CA ILE A 119 31.92 -13.89 1.60
C ILE A 119 32.66 -13.59 0.29
N LEU A 120 32.53 -12.36 -0.21
CA LEU A 120 33.16 -11.91 -1.45
C LEU A 120 34.49 -11.21 -1.20
N ASP A 121 34.54 -10.36 -0.17
CA ASP A 121 35.71 -9.57 0.17
C ASP A 121 35.69 -9.13 1.64
N ARG A 122 36.83 -8.66 2.15
CA ARG A 122 37.02 -8.21 3.52
C ARG A 122 38.07 -7.10 3.62
N LYS A 123 37.82 -6.10 4.48
CA LYS A 123 38.75 -4.98 4.68
C LYS A 123 38.75 -4.43 6.09
N TYR A 124 39.80 -3.66 6.40
CA TYR A 124 39.87 -2.84 7.60
C TYR A 124 39.41 -1.42 7.32
N VAL A 125 38.57 -0.89 8.21
CA VAL A 125 38.18 0.53 8.22
C VAL A 125 38.49 1.09 9.60
N LYS A 126 39.25 2.18 9.66
CA LYS A 126 39.52 2.88 10.93
C LYS A 126 38.25 3.57 11.42
N ASN A 127 37.87 3.34 12.67
CA ASN A 127 36.82 4.11 13.32
C ASN A 127 37.33 5.49 13.77
N LYS A 128 36.44 6.32 14.35
CA LYS A 128 36.77 7.64 14.89
C LYS A 128 37.87 7.66 15.98
N TYR A 129 38.18 6.52 16.57
CA TYR A 129 39.24 6.36 17.57
C TYR A 129 40.53 5.77 16.98
N GLY A 130 40.64 5.67 15.65
CA GLY A 130 41.80 5.09 14.96
C GLY A 130 41.88 3.56 15.04
N LYS A 131 40.87 2.88 15.61
CA LYS A 131 40.84 1.42 15.73
C LYS A 131 40.34 0.79 14.44
N ASN A 132 41.07 -0.22 13.96
CA ASN A 132 40.67 -1.03 12.81
C ASN A 132 39.40 -1.84 13.15
N ILE A 133 38.36 -1.65 12.35
CA ILE A 133 37.12 -2.44 12.35
C ILE A 133 37.12 -3.32 11.11
N LYS A 134 36.72 -4.58 11.28
CA LYS A 134 36.62 -5.57 10.20
C LYS A 134 35.28 -5.46 9.50
N TYR A 135 35.33 -5.28 8.18
CA TYR A 135 34.17 -5.25 7.31
C TYR A 135 34.25 -6.38 6.29
N TYR A 136 33.07 -6.84 5.87
CA TYR A 136 32.87 -7.90 4.88
C TYR A 136 31.90 -7.43 3.81
N GLN A 137 32.15 -7.86 2.58
CA GLN A 137 31.20 -7.86 1.48
C GLN A 137 30.73 -9.31 1.26
N TYR A 138 29.47 -9.50 0.91
CA TYR A 138 28.89 -10.82 0.70
C TYR A 138 27.88 -10.84 -0.45
N SER A 139 27.71 -12.01 -1.08
CA SER A 139 26.54 -12.32 -1.90
C SER A 139 25.56 -13.18 -1.11
N CYS A 140 24.28 -13.16 -1.49
CA CYS A 140 23.21 -13.90 -0.84
C CYS A 140 22.56 -14.86 -1.83
N ASN A 141 22.63 -16.16 -1.51
CA ASN A 141 22.04 -17.22 -2.31
C ASN A 141 20.50 -17.32 -2.15
N ILE A 142 19.90 -16.56 -1.24
CA ILE A 142 18.43 -16.54 -1.02
C ILE A 142 17.75 -15.55 -1.97
N CYS A 143 18.24 -14.31 -2.03
CA CYS A 143 17.62 -13.24 -2.82
C CYS A 143 18.41 -12.87 -4.08
N GLY A 144 19.61 -13.43 -4.28
CA GLY A 144 20.47 -13.10 -5.42
C GLY A 144 21.27 -11.79 -5.27
N PHE A 145 21.17 -11.09 -4.14
CA PHE A 145 21.97 -9.88 -3.92
C PHE A 145 23.47 -10.19 -3.94
N ASN A 146 24.25 -9.42 -4.69
CA ASN A 146 25.67 -9.68 -4.94
C ASN A 146 26.63 -8.76 -4.17
N GLY A 147 26.14 -8.01 -3.17
CA GLY A 147 26.99 -7.06 -2.43
C GLY A 147 27.23 -5.73 -3.15
N GLY A 148 26.65 -5.53 -4.35
CA GLY A 148 26.82 -4.34 -5.19
C GLY A 148 25.78 -3.24 -4.97
N GLU A 149 25.28 -2.70 -6.08
CA GLU A 149 24.43 -1.51 -6.10
C GLU A 149 23.14 -1.67 -5.30
N HIS A 150 22.84 -0.67 -4.47
CA HIS A 150 21.62 -0.65 -3.68
C HIS A 150 21.28 0.78 -3.22
N TYR A 151 20.07 0.96 -2.70
CA TYR A 151 19.67 2.14 -1.97
C TYR A 151 19.59 1.85 -0.48
N LYS A 152 20.03 2.79 0.33
CA LYS A 152 19.87 2.77 1.77
C LYS A 152 19.44 4.17 2.22
N ASN A 153 18.28 4.27 2.86
CA ASN A 153 17.68 5.55 3.22
C ASN A 153 17.66 6.52 2.03
N THR A 154 17.13 6.05 0.89
CA THR A 154 17.05 6.79 -0.40
C THR A 154 18.38 7.23 -1.01
N GLU A 155 19.53 6.91 -0.42
CA GLU A 155 20.84 7.18 -1.01
C GLU A 155 21.35 5.98 -1.80
N TYR A 156 21.78 6.22 -3.04
CA TYR A 156 22.47 5.21 -3.86
C TYR A 156 23.85 4.88 -3.26
N LYS A 157 24.18 3.59 -3.23
CA LYS A 157 25.47 3.05 -2.80
C LYS A 157 25.94 2.00 -3.81
N LYS A 158 27.20 2.08 -4.22
CA LYS A 158 27.81 1.14 -5.17
C LYS A 158 28.07 -0.24 -4.56
N GLU A 159 28.36 -0.29 -3.26
CA GLU A 159 28.78 -1.51 -2.56
C GLU A 159 28.24 -1.54 -1.13
N LEU A 160 27.86 -2.73 -0.65
CA LEU A 160 27.49 -2.96 0.74
C LEU A 160 28.66 -3.58 1.52
N TRP A 161 29.10 -2.86 2.55
CA TRP A 161 30.05 -3.36 3.54
C TRP A 161 29.39 -3.47 4.91
N VAL A 162 29.50 -4.64 5.55
CA VAL A 162 28.94 -4.91 6.87
C VAL A 162 30.02 -5.32 7.87
N ILE A 163 29.84 -4.97 9.14
CA ILE A 163 30.79 -5.31 10.20
C ILE A 163 30.76 -6.83 10.52
N GLU A 164 31.90 -7.38 10.98
CA GLU A 164 32.04 -8.81 11.34
C GLU A 164 30.90 -9.33 12.24
N SER A 165 30.47 -8.51 13.22
CA SER A 165 29.40 -8.89 14.15
C SER A 165 28.04 -9.06 13.46
N SER A 166 27.79 -8.38 12.34
CA SER A 166 26.55 -8.56 11.57
C SER A 166 26.52 -9.91 10.85
N ILE A 167 27.68 -10.41 10.43
CA ILE A 167 27.80 -11.74 9.83
C ILE A 167 27.72 -12.82 10.91
N GLN A 168 28.37 -12.60 12.06
CA GLN A 168 28.48 -13.58 13.14
C GLN A 168 27.16 -13.89 13.86
N GLN A 169 26.28 -12.91 14.05
CA GLN A 169 25.04 -13.14 14.79
C GLN A 169 24.11 -14.07 14.00
N GLU A 170 23.72 -15.20 14.59
CA GLU A 170 22.92 -16.24 13.92
C GLU A 170 21.62 -15.72 13.31
N LYS A 171 20.91 -14.86 14.07
CA LYS A 171 19.59 -14.29 13.68
C LYS A 171 19.67 -13.09 12.74
N ILE A 172 20.87 -12.57 12.43
CA ILE A 172 21.03 -11.50 11.44
C ILE A 172 21.19 -12.12 10.05
N SER A 173 20.22 -11.89 9.18
CA SER A 173 20.25 -12.34 7.78
C SER A 173 20.71 -11.23 6.82
N CYS A 174 20.70 -11.54 5.51
CA CYS A 174 20.97 -10.60 4.44
C CYS A 174 20.17 -9.28 4.58
N SER A 175 20.85 -8.15 4.38
CA SER A 175 20.27 -6.80 4.45
C SER A 175 19.14 -6.60 3.45
N CYS A 176 19.25 -7.19 2.26
CA CYS A 176 18.21 -7.14 1.24
C CYS A 176 16.99 -7.98 1.66
N CYS A 177 17.17 -9.24 2.09
CA CYS A 177 16.07 -10.10 2.56
C CYS A 177 15.27 -9.50 3.73
N LYS A 178 15.89 -8.64 4.54
CA LYS A 178 15.23 -7.94 5.66
C LYS A 178 14.78 -6.52 5.31
N ASN A 179 14.80 -6.15 4.02
CA ASN A 179 14.40 -4.83 3.55
C ASN A 179 15.14 -3.66 4.24
N LYS A 180 16.35 -3.91 4.75
CA LYS A 180 17.24 -2.86 5.31
C LYS A 180 17.91 -2.02 4.22
N ILE A 181 17.99 -2.60 3.02
CA ILE A 181 18.41 -1.95 1.78
C ILE A 181 17.42 -2.32 0.68
N VAL A 182 17.41 -1.53 -0.38
CA VAL A 182 16.59 -1.77 -1.58
C VAL A 182 17.50 -2.03 -2.76
N VAL A 183 17.28 -3.14 -3.45
CA VAL A 183 18.05 -3.59 -4.60
C VAL A 183 17.10 -3.71 -5.79
N LYS A 184 17.44 -3.02 -6.87
CA LYS A 184 16.67 -3.04 -8.12
C LYS A 184 16.50 -4.47 -8.62
N ARG A 185 15.32 -4.81 -9.13
CA ARG A 185 14.99 -6.15 -9.66
C ARG A 185 14.99 -7.27 -8.62
N ILE A 186 15.07 -6.94 -7.32
CA ILE A 186 15.00 -7.92 -6.24
C ILE A 186 13.85 -7.58 -5.29
N ASN A 187 13.94 -6.45 -4.58
CA ASN A 187 12.97 -6.06 -3.56
C ASN A 187 12.46 -4.62 -3.70
N ASP A 188 12.78 -3.94 -4.80
CA ASP A 188 12.25 -2.62 -5.11
C ASP A 188 10.77 -2.67 -5.52
N ILE A 189 10.08 -1.53 -5.36
CA ILE A 189 8.65 -1.39 -5.69
C ILE A 189 8.36 -1.72 -7.16
N PRO A 190 9.08 -1.20 -8.17
CA PRO A 190 8.77 -1.50 -9.57
C PRO A 190 8.76 -3.01 -9.88
N THR A 191 9.55 -3.80 -9.16
CA THR A 191 9.63 -5.25 -9.33
C THR A 191 8.59 -6.00 -8.51
N THR A 192 8.37 -5.59 -7.27
CA THR A 192 7.59 -6.39 -6.29
C THR A 192 6.19 -5.86 -5.99
N ALA A 193 5.88 -4.65 -6.47
CA ALA A 193 4.60 -3.96 -6.30
C ALA A 193 4.38 -2.88 -7.40
N PRO A 194 4.45 -3.22 -8.71
CA PRO A 194 4.29 -2.25 -9.79
C PRO A 194 2.94 -1.51 -9.75
N GLU A 195 1.91 -2.10 -9.16
CA GLU A 195 0.57 -1.53 -9.02
C GLU A 195 0.52 -0.24 -8.18
N ILE A 196 1.53 0.02 -7.34
CA ILE A 196 1.61 1.28 -6.57
C ILE A 196 2.55 2.33 -7.19
N LEU A 197 3.23 2.00 -8.28
CA LEU A 197 4.08 2.93 -9.04
C LEU A 197 3.36 4.27 -9.37
N PRO A 198 2.08 4.28 -9.78
CA PRO A 198 1.39 5.52 -10.14
C PRO A 198 1.16 6.51 -8.99
N TYR A 199 1.46 6.14 -7.74
CA TYR A 199 1.34 7.02 -6.59
C TYR A 199 2.59 7.85 -6.31
N PHE A 200 3.71 7.58 -7.00
CA PHE A 200 4.98 8.29 -6.83
C PHE A 200 5.08 9.47 -7.80
N GLN A 201 5.45 10.65 -7.30
CA GLN A 201 5.55 11.87 -8.12
C GLN A 201 6.69 11.77 -9.14
N GLY A 202 7.84 11.22 -8.72
CA GLY A 202 8.98 10.94 -9.58
C GLY A 202 8.89 9.60 -10.30
N GLY A 203 7.73 8.94 -10.28
CA GLY A 203 7.46 7.68 -10.98
C GLY A 203 8.48 6.59 -10.65
N TYR A 204 9.02 5.96 -11.70
CA TYR A 204 9.99 4.86 -11.58
C TYR A 204 11.26 5.26 -10.83
N ASP A 205 11.79 6.46 -11.10
CA ASP A 205 13.06 6.90 -10.54
C ASP A 205 12.99 7.14 -9.04
N GLU A 206 11.82 7.57 -8.56
CA GLU A 206 11.52 7.65 -7.14
C GLU A 206 11.25 6.27 -6.53
N ALA A 207 10.32 5.51 -7.12
CA ALA A 207 9.82 4.26 -6.55
C ALA A 207 10.90 3.17 -6.41
N LYS A 208 11.89 3.12 -7.31
CA LYS A 208 12.99 2.13 -7.27
C LYS A 208 13.88 2.24 -6.02
N MET A 209 13.78 3.34 -5.27
CA MET A 209 14.53 3.57 -4.04
C MET A 209 13.87 2.94 -2.80
N TYR A 210 12.65 2.42 -2.93
CA TYR A 210 11.85 1.91 -1.84
C TYR A 210 11.44 0.45 -2.07
N ASN A 211 11.09 -0.23 -0.98
CA ASN A 211 10.40 -1.51 -1.00
C ASN A 211 8.96 -1.33 -0.50
N LYS A 212 8.08 -2.28 -0.83
CA LYS A 212 6.64 -2.21 -0.53
C LYS A 212 6.27 -2.19 0.95
N SER A 213 7.15 -2.64 1.84
CA SER A 213 6.96 -2.63 3.30
C SER A 213 7.57 -1.39 3.98
N SER A 214 8.05 -0.42 3.22
CA SER A 214 8.72 0.77 3.77
C SER A 214 7.77 1.66 4.57
N ASN A 215 8.22 2.12 5.74
CA ASN A 215 7.53 3.14 6.54
C ASN A 215 7.96 4.57 6.17
N CYS A 216 8.81 4.74 5.16
CA CYS A 216 9.05 6.07 4.58
C CYS A 216 7.72 6.65 4.11
N LYS A 217 7.53 7.94 4.37
CA LYS A 217 6.35 8.66 3.93
C LYS A 217 6.66 9.49 2.70
N ILE A 218 5.68 9.59 1.82
CA ILE A 218 5.73 10.42 0.61
C ILE A 218 4.47 11.28 0.56
N PHE A 219 4.47 12.35 -0.23
CA PHE A 219 3.25 13.03 -0.66
C PHE A 219 2.75 12.36 -1.94
N PRO A 220 1.84 11.38 -1.90
CA PRO A 220 1.51 10.63 -3.09
C PRO A 220 0.68 11.46 -4.07
N VAL A 221 0.88 11.19 -5.35
CA VAL A 221 0.01 11.69 -6.43
C VAL A 221 -1.17 10.73 -6.63
N CYS A 222 -2.37 11.28 -6.84
CA CYS A 222 -3.53 10.48 -7.17
C CYS A 222 -3.46 10.07 -8.65
N PRO A 223 -3.46 8.76 -8.99
CA PRO A 223 -3.42 8.33 -10.39
C PRO A 223 -4.69 8.68 -11.17
N ILE A 224 -5.79 9.00 -10.47
CA ILE A 224 -7.09 9.27 -11.07
C ILE A 224 -7.25 10.76 -11.39
N CYS A 225 -6.92 11.68 -10.47
CA CYS A 225 -7.11 13.12 -10.68
C CYS A 225 -5.82 13.92 -10.77
N GLY A 226 -4.65 13.29 -10.62
CA GLY A 226 -3.35 13.96 -10.65
C GLY A 226 -3.07 14.84 -9.44
N ARG A 227 -4.01 14.99 -8.48
CA ARG A 227 -3.78 15.79 -7.27
C ARG A 227 -2.73 15.14 -6.38
N ILE A 228 -1.77 15.94 -5.95
CA ILE A 228 -0.81 15.58 -4.91
C ILE A 228 -1.48 15.76 -3.55
N LYS A 229 -1.40 14.75 -2.68
CA LYS A 229 -1.88 14.86 -1.30
C LYS A 229 -1.08 15.93 -0.55
N ASN A 230 -1.75 16.75 0.24
CA ASN A 230 -1.13 17.72 1.15
C ASN A 230 -0.63 17.08 2.46
N THR A 231 -0.86 15.78 2.64
CA THR A 231 -0.40 15.01 3.79
C THR A 231 0.45 13.84 3.34
N GLU A 232 1.48 13.54 4.12
CA GLU A 232 2.34 12.40 3.86
C GLU A 232 1.66 11.08 4.22
N ILE A 233 1.87 10.04 3.42
CA ILE A 233 1.36 8.69 3.65
C ILE A 233 2.53 7.70 3.59
N ALA A 234 2.56 6.74 4.52
CA ALA A 234 3.59 5.70 4.50
C ALA A 234 3.41 4.78 3.29
N ILE A 235 4.50 4.41 2.64
CA ILE A 235 4.50 3.52 1.47
C ILE A 235 3.83 2.17 1.79
N SER A 236 4.10 1.61 2.96
CA SER A 236 3.45 0.38 3.46
C SER A 236 1.92 0.49 3.48
N GLN A 237 1.38 1.64 3.89
CA GLN A 237 -0.06 1.89 3.89
C GLN A 237 -0.63 2.03 2.47
N ILE A 238 0.10 2.66 1.55
CA ILE A 238 -0.30 2.73 0.13
C ILE A 238 -0.33 1.32 -0.47
N TYR A 239 0.67 0.49 -0.15
CA TYR A 239 0.75 -0.90 -0.61
C TYR A 239 -0.38 -1.77 -0.08
N GLU A 240 -0.73 -1.67 1.21
CA GLU A 240 -1.85 -2.42 1.80
C GLU A 240 -3.20 -1.96 1.23
N ARG A 241 -3.44 -0.65 1.19
CA ARG A 241 -4.75 -0.10 0.83
C ARG A 241 -4.99 -0.02 -0.66
N LYS A 242 -3.92 -0.06 -1.48
CA LYS A 242 -3.94 0.27 -2.92
C LYS A 242 -4.66 1.58 -3.23
N SER A 243 -4.61 2.52 -2.28
CA SER A 243 -5.39 3.75 -2.29
C SER A 243 -4.79 4.79 -1.36
N ILE A 244 -4.95 6.05 -1.72
CA ILE A 244 -4.59 7.22 -0.91
C ILE A 244 -5.82 7.95 -0.38
N ALA A 245 -7.01 7.37 -0.50
CA ALA A 245 -8.29 7.99 -0.13
C ALA A 245 -8.43 9.41 -0.74
N CYS A 246 -8.14 9.55 -2.03
CA CYS A 246 -8.39 10.76 -2.81
C CYS A 246 -9.69 10.58 -3.61
N CYS A 247 -9.63 9.84 -4.72
CA CYS A 247 -10.76 9.57 -5.62
C CYS A 247 -11.47 8.23 -5.35
N GLY A 248 -11.60 7.80 -4.09
CA GLY A 248 -12.42 6.62 -3.76
C GLY A 248 -13.90 6.89 -4.04
N ASP A 249 -14.56 5.96 -4.74
CA ASP A 249 -16.00 5.97 -5.04
C ASP A 249 -16.85 5.38 -3.89
N GLY A 250 -16.20 4.64 -2.98
CA GLY A 250 -16.80 4.06 -1.79
C GLY A 250 -17.34 2.63 -2.00
N MET A 251 -17.08 2.02 -3.16
CA MET A 251 -17.47 0.64 -3.43
C MET A 251 -16.38 -0.35 -3.03
N LYS A 252 -16.80 -1.51 -2.53
CA LYS A 252 -15.90 -2.64 -2.33
C LYS A 252 -15.53 -3.26 -3.69
N TYR A 253 -14.33 -3.82 -3.75
CA TYR A 253 -13.82 -4.45 -4.97
C TYR A 253 -14.76 -5.54 -5.52
N PRO A 254 -15.29 -6.49 -4.71
CA PRO A 254 -16.18 -7.53 -5.22
C PRO A 254 -17.48 -7.00 -5.80
N GLU A 255 -18.16 -6.10 -5.08
CA GLU A 255 -19.38 -5.43 -5.57
C GLU A 255 -19.09 -4.76 -6.93
N LYS A 256 -17.99 -4.03 -7.03
CA LYS A 256 -17.65 -3.33 -8.26
C LYS A 256 -17.32 -4.28 -9.41
N LEU A 257 -16.68 -5.42 -9.14
CA LEU A 257 -16.46 -6.47 -10.13
C LEU A 257 -17.78 -7.02 -10.67
N LEU A 258 -18.72 -7.40 -9.79
CA LEU A 258 -20.05 -7.87 -10.20
C LEU A 258 -20.81 -6.79 -10.97
N TRP A 259 -20.74 -5.54 -10.53
CA TRP A 259 -21.38 -4.41 -11.20
C TRP A 259 -20.93 -4.27 -12.67
N PHE A 260 -19.61 -4.31 -12.93
CA PHE A 260 -19.10 -4.25 -14.30
C PHE A 260 -19.44 -5.48 -15.12
N MET A 261 -19.43 -6.67 -14.51
CA MET A 261 -19.80 -7.92 -15.16
C MET A 261 -21.27 -7.90 -15.63
N LEU A 262 -22.21 -7.60 -14.73
CA LEU A 262 -23.64 -7.55 -15.04
C LEU A 262 -23.93 -6.53 -16.14
N ARG A 263 -23.28 -5.37 -16.09
CA ARG A 263 -23.38 -4.35 -17.14
C ARG A 263 -22.77 -4.80 -18.47
N ASN A 264 -21.63 -5.50 -18.47
CA ASN A 264 -21.01 -6.02 -19.69
C ASN A 264 -21.95 -7.02 -20.40
N LEU A 265 -22.74 -7.76 -19.63
CA LEU A 265 -23.76 -8.68 -20.11
C LEU A 265 -25.09 -7.99 -20.49
N ASN A 266 -25.18 -6.66 -20.34
CA ASN A 266 -26.40 -5.86 -20.54
C ASN A 266 -27.59 -6.32 -19.68
N ILE A 267 -27.31 -6.82 -18.48
CA ILE A 267 -28.34 -7.19 -17.50
C ILE A 267 -28.78 -5.91 -16.79
N LYS A 268 -30.10 -5.70 -16.66
CA LYS A 268 -30.64 -4.61 -15.84
C LYS A 268 -30.70 -5.07 -14.39
N PHE A 269 -30.10 -4.30 -13.49
CA PHE A 269 -30.12 -4.61 -12.06
C PHE A 269 -30.22 -3.35 -11.21
N GLN A 270 -30.41 -3.53 -9.92
CA GLN A 270 -30.30 -2.49 -8.91
C GLN A 270 -29.19 -2.85 -7.94
N SER A 271 -28.21 -1.97 -7.79
CA SER A 271 -27.22 -2.07 -6.71
C SER A 271 -27.76 -1.51 -5.40
N GLN A 272 -27.36 -2.10 -4.28
CA GLN A 272 -27.67 -1.64 -2.93
C GLN A 272 -29.20 -1.55 -2.74
N LEU A 273 -29.90 -2.69 -2.90
CA LEU A 273 -31.34 -2.81 -2.69
C LEU A 273 -31.66 -2.49 -1.24
N THR A 274 -32.66 -1.63 -1.00
CA THR A 274 -33.06 -1.15 0.33
C THR A 274 -34.57 -0.99 0.41
N LYS A 275 -35.07 -0.56 1.58
CA LYS A 275 -36.48 -0.22 1.80
C LYS A 275 -37.10 0.78 0.83
N ALA A 276 -36.28 1.55 0.11
CA ALA A 276 -36.77 2.46 -0.92
C ALA A 276 -37.35 1.74 -2.14
N THR A 277 -36.95 0.49 -2.37
CA THR A 277 -37.50 -0.37 -3.44
C THR A 277 -38.54 -1.34 -2.89
N PHE A 278 -38.23 -1.98 -1.75
CA PHE A 278 -39.12 -2.94 -1.11
C PHE A 278 -39.21 -2.67 0.38
N GLU A 279 -40.39 -2.27 0.87
CA GLU A 279 -40.59 -1.91 2.28
C GLU A 279 -40.09 -3.00 3.26
N TRP A 280 -40.25 -4.27 2.89
CA TRP A 280 -39.83 -5.42 3.69
C TRP A 280 -38.31 -5.51 3.91
N CYS A 281 -37.48 -4.83 3.12
CA CYS A 281 -36.04 -4.77 3.37
C CYS A 281 -35.72 -4.12 4.73
N ASP A 282 -36.61 -3.27 5.25
CA ASP A 282 -36.47 -2.58 6.53
C ASP A 282 -35.07 -1.93 6.71
N ASN A 283 -34.24 -2.47 7.63
CA ASN A 283 -32.90 -1.99 7.93
C ASN A 283 -31.79 -2.76 7.18
N TYR A 284 -32.17 -3.81 6.45
CA TYR A 284 -31.26 -4.59 5.64
C TYR A 284 -31.04 -3.97 4.26
N ARG A 285 -29.90 -4.31 3.68
CA ARG A 285 -29.48 -3.85 2.37
C ARG A 285 -28.79 -4.96 1.64
N TYR A 286 -29.20 -5.21 0.40
CA TYR A 286 -28.64 -6.28 -0.43
C TYR A 286 -27.73 -5.70 -1.52
N ASP A 287 -26.66 -6.40 -1.87
CA ASP A 287 -25.64 -5.85 -2.77
C ASP A 287 -26.19 -5.65 -4.18
N PHE A 288 -26.90 -6.63 -4.72
CA PHE A 288 -27.56 -6.58 -6.04
C PHE A 288 -28.94 -7.22 -6.04
N TYR A 289 -29.85 -6.63 -6.81
CA TYR A 289 -31.17 -7.20 -7.13
C TYR A 289 -31.40 -7.17 -8.64
N ILE A 290 -31.83 -8.30 -9.22
CA ILE A 290 -32.13 -8.46 -10.64
C ILE A 290 -33.65 -8.66 -10.78
N PRO A 291 -34.41 -7.60 -11.13
CA PRO A 291 -35.87 -7.63 -11.06
C PRO A 291 -36.52 -8.70 -11.94
N VAL A 292 -35.99 -8.92 -13.14
CA VAL A 292 -36.55 -9.88 -14.11
C VAL A 292 -36.47 -11.33 -13.61
N LEU A 293 -35.46 -11.63 -12.79
CA LEU A 293 -35.24 -12.97 -12.24
C LEU A 293 -35.77 -13.10 -10.81
N ASN A 294 -36.23 -12.00 -10.21
CA ASN A 294 -36.47 -11.89 -8.78
C ASN A 294 -35.31 -12.49 -7.95
N CYS A 295 -34.09 -12.07 -8.28
CA CYS A 295 -32.83 -12.65 -7.76
C CYS A 295 -32.03 -11.61 -6.97
N ILE A 296 -31.47 -12.04 -5.84
CA ILE A 296 -30.56 -11.27 -5.00
C ILE A 296 -29.16 -11.88 -5.09
N ILE A 297 -28.14 -11.02 -5.17
CA ILE A 297 -26.73 -11.44 -5.10
C ILE A 297 -26.05 -10.68 -3.96
N GLU A 298 -25.35 -11.40 -3.09
CA GLU A 298 -24.53 -10.88 -1.99
C GLU A 298 -23.05 -11.21 -2.19
N THR A 299 -22.17 -10.30 -1.79
CA THR A 299 -20.71 -10.46 -1.89
C THR A 299 -20.05 -10.51 -0.52
N HIS A 300 -19.85 -11.72 0.00
CA HIS A 300 -19.36 -11.92 1.37
C HIS A 300 -17.83 -11.84 1.44
N GLY A 301 -17.31 -10.81 2.12
CA GLY A 301 -15.88 -10.65 2.39
C GLY A 301 -15.35 -11.50 3.55
N MET A 302 -14.05 -11.37 3.87
CA MET A 302 -13.37 -12.15 4.94
C MET A 302 -14.09 -12.10 6.30
N GLN A 303 -14.76 -10.97 6.61
CA GLN A 303 -15.51 -10.77 7.85
C GLN A 303 -16.61 -11.81 8.10
N HIS A 304 -17.11 -12.50 7.07
CA HIS A 304 -18.12 -13.56 7.20
C HIS A 304 -17.52 -14.95 7.47
N TYR A 305 -16.20 -15.10 7.37
CA TYR A 305 -15.52 -16.40 7.39
C TYR A 305 -14.32 -16.48 8.34
N GLY A 306 -13.88 -15.36 8.91
CA GLY A 306 -12.71 -15.27 9.80
C GLY A 306 -12.88 -14.18 10.85
N HIS A 307 -11.98 -14.17 11.84
CA HIS A 307 -12.05 -13.36 13.08
C HIS A 307 -12.80 -12.03 12.89
N GLY A 308 -13.97 -11.91 13.54
CA GLY A 308 -14.72 -10.66 13.61
C GLY A 308 -13.83 -9.52 14.11
N PHE A 309 -14.20 -8.28 13.79
CA PHE A 309 -13.46 -7.08 14.24
C PHE A 309 -13.64 -6.88 15.76
N GLY A 310 -13.13 -7.81 16.58
CA GLY A 310 -13.20 -7.83 18.04
C GLY A 310 -12.31 -6.78 18.71
N THR A 311 -12.00 -5.69 18.02
CA THR A 311 -11.35 -4.52 18.60
C THR A 311 -12.25 -3.31 18.39
N ASN A 312 -12.86 -2.86 19.50
CA ASN A 312 -13.74 -1.70 19.64
C ASN A 312 -15.14 -1.78 18.98
N LYS A 313 -16.09 -2.44 19.65
CA LYS A 313 -17.55 -2.40 19.38
C LYS A 313 -18.02 -2.98 18.02
N GLY A 314 -17.19 -3.75 17.33
CA GLY A 314 -17.59 -4.51 16.14
C GLY A 314 -18.35 -5.79 16.50
N ARG A 315 -19.18 -6.26 15.58
CA ARG A 315 -19.92 -7.52 15.74
C ARG A 315 -18.98 -8.73 15.72
N THR A 316 -19.32 -9.77 16.46
CA THR A 316 -18.60 -11.06 16.44
C THR A 316 -18.87 -11.81 15.14
N LEU A 317 -18.11 -12.88 14.89
CA LEU A 317 -18.32 -13.73 13.71
C LEU A 317 -19.70 -14.40 13.77
N GLU A 318 -20.10 -14.83 14.97
CA GLU A 318 -21.39 -15.46 15.23
C GLU A 318 -22.54 -14.47 15.00
N GLU A 319 -22.40 -13.23 15.49
CA GLU A 319 -23.39 -12.17 15.27
C GLU A 319 -23.52 -11.81 13.78
N GLU A 320 -22.43 -11.76 13.02
CA GLU A 320 -22.49 -11.53 11.57
C GLU A 320 -23.17 -12.70 10.83
N GLN A 321 -22.86 -13.94 11.20
CA GLN A 321 -23.52 -15.12 10.63
C GLN A 321 -25.02 -15.18 10.95
N GLU A 322 -25.42 -14.83 12.17
CA GLU A 322 -26.82 -14.75 12.57
C GLU A 322 -27.55 -13.64 11.81
N ASN A 323 -26.93 -12.48 11.63
CA ASN A 323 -27.49 -11.40 10.80
C ASN A 323 -27.65 -11.83 9.33
N ASP A 324 -26.70 -12.57 8.76
CA ASP A 324 -26.79 -13.08 7.39
C ASP A 324 -27.93 -14.09 7.21
N ILE A 325 -28.16 -14.95 8.22
CA ILE A 325 -29.28 -15.91 8.25
C ILE A 325 -30.60 -15.15 8.28
N ILE A 326 -30.78 -14.22 9.22
CA ILE A 326 -32.02 -13.43 9.34
C ILE A 326 -32.28 -12.64 8.05
N LYS A 327 -31.23 -12.05 7.48
CA LYS A 327 -31.31 -11.31 6.23
C LYS A 327 -31.74 -12.20 5.06
N LYS A 328 -31.21 -13.43 4.96
CA LYS A 328 -31.64 -14.40 3.95
C LYS A 328 -33.09 -14.82 4.16
N GLU A 329 -33.49 -15.21 5.37
CA GLU A 329 -34.86 -15.62 5.70
C GLU A 329 -35.89 -14.52 5.41
N LEU A 330 -35.52 -13.26 5.65
CA LEU A 330 -36.35 -12.11 5.30
C LEU A 330 -36.58 -12.00 3.79
N ALA A 331 -35.56 -12.25 2.96
CA ALA A 331 -35.72 -12.26 1.51
C ALA A 331 -36.62 -13.43 1.05
N LEU A 332 -36.44 -14.63 1.63
CA LEU A 332 -37.21 -15.81 1.28
C LEU A 332 -38.70 -15.67 1.64
N SER A 333 -38.99 -15.18 2.85
CA SER A 333 -40.37 -14.93 3.31
C SER A 333 -41.11 -13.89 2.46
N ASN A 334 -40.37 -13.06 1.70
CA ASN A 334 -40.91 -12.06 0.79
C ASN A 334 -40.85 -12.47 -0.70
N GLY A 335 -40.73 -13.77 -0.98
CA GLY A 335 -40.92 -14.35 -2.32
C GLY A 335 -39.67 -14.48 -3.18
N ILE A 336 -38.48 -14.24 -2.63
CA ILE A 336 -37.22 -14.63 -3.29
C ILE A 336 -37.07 -16.15 -3.11
N GLN A 337 -36.85 -16.89 -4.20
CA GLN A 337 -36.62 -18.33 -4.12
C GLN A 337 -35.23 -18.62 -3.54
N GLU A 338 -35.07 -19.76 -2.89
CA GLU A 338 -33.80 -20.17 -2.26
C GLU A 338 -32.64 -20.16 -3.26
N GLU A 339 -32.87 -20.72 -4.44
CA GLU A 339 -31.90 -20.75 -5.53
C GLU A 339 -31.60 -19.34 -6.10
N ASN A 340 -32.51 -18.38 -5.93
CA ASN A 340 -32.39 -17.00 -6.41
C ASN A 340 -31.68 -16.08 -5.39
N TYR A 341 -31.35 -16.57 -4.20
CA TYR A 341 -30.53 -15.88 -3.21
C TYR A 341 -29.08 -16.38 -3.32
N ILE A 342 -28.25 -15.70 -4.11
CA ILE A 342 -26.90 -16.15 -4.45
C ILE A 342 -25.87 -15.42 -3.59
N VAL A 343 -25.06 -16.16 -2.84
CA VAL A 343 -23.93 -15.61 -2.07
C VAL A 343 -22.62 -15.97 -2.76
N ILE A 344 -21.81 -14.96 -3.05
CA ILE A 344 -20.48 -15.13 -3.66
C ILE A 344 -19.39 -14.98 -2.59
N ASP A 345 -18.55 -16.00 -2.45
CA ASP A 345 -17.38 -15.94 -1.56
C ASP A 345 -16.33 -14.98 -2.14
N CYS A 346 -16.15 -13.89 -1.42
CA CYS A 346 -15.24 -12.81 -1.73
C CYS A 346 -14.21 -12.58 -0.61
N ARG A 347 -13.89 -13.64 0.18
CA ARG A 347 -12.91 -13.60 1.28
C ARG A 347 -11.60 -12.95 0.89
N TYR A 348 -11.10 -13.30 -0.29
CA TYR A 348 -9.97 -12.63 -0.90
C TYR A 348 -10.47 -11.78 -2.06
N SER A 349 -10.23 -10.47 -1.99
CA SER A 349 -10.65 -9.51 -3.00
C SER A 349 -9.72 -9.51 -4.23
N THR A 350 -9.46 -10.69 -4.80
CA THR A 350 -8.71 -10.88 -6.04
C THR A 350 -9.64 -11.41 -7.13
N LEU A 351 -9.37 -11.05 -8.39
CA LEU A 351 -10.17 -11.52 -9.53
C LEU A 351 -10.24 -13.04 -9.59
N ASP A 352 -9.07 -13.68 -9.47
CA ASP A 352 -8.93 -15.13 -9.59
C ASP A 352 -9.73 -15.86 -8.51
N TRP A 353 -9.65 -15.39 -7.26
CA TRP A 353 -10.44 -15.97 -6.17
C TRP A 353 -11.93 -15.83 -6.41
N ILE A 354 -12.43 -14.62 -6.62
CA ILE A 354 -13.88 -14.34 -6.74
C ILE A 354 -14.49 -15.10 -7.92
N LYS A 355 -13.72 -15.29 -9.00
CA LYS A 355 -14.18 -16.06 -10.17
C LYS A 355 -14.26 -17.56 -9.91
N ASN A 356 -13.20 -18.13 -9.34
CA ASN A 356 -12.90 -19.56 -9.49
C ASN A 356 -13.06 -20.38 -8.21
N ASN A 357 -13.26 -19.75 -7.04
CA ASN A 357 -13.45 -20.50 -5.79
C ASN A 357 -14.78 -21.29 -5.79
N GLU A 358 -14.98 -22.18 -4.82
CA GLU A 358 -16.14 -23.09 -4.73
C GLU A 358 -17.49 -22.34 -4.77
N ASN A 359 -17.61 -21.21 -4.07
CA ASN A 359 -18.76 -20.31 -4.11
C ASN A 359 -18.47 -19.05 -4.93
N GLY A 360 -17.59 -19.18 -5.94
CA GLY A 360 -17.19 -18.12 -6.84
C GLY A 360 -18.19 -17.95 -7.98
N ILE A 361 -18.06 -16.87 -8.76
CA ILE A 361 -19.01 -16.52 -9.82
C ILE A 361 -19.24 -17.68 -10.80
N LEU A 362 -18.16 -18.32 -11.29
CA LEU A 362 -18.26 -19.38 -12.30
C LEU A 362 -18.82 -20.70 -11.77
N ASN A 363 -18.73 -20.91 -10.45
CA ASN A 363 -19.22 -22.12 -9.77
C ASN A 363 -20.57 -21.90 -9.06
N SER A 364 -21.13 -20.69 -9.17
CA SER A 364 -22.44 -20.34 -8.63
C SER A 364 -23.54 -20.46 -9.69
N ARG A 365 -24.80 -20.36 -9.25
CA ARG A 365 -25.97 -20.28 -10.13
C ARG A 365 -25.91 -19.11 -11.13
N LEU A 366 -25.04 -18.11 -10.94
CA LEU A 366 -24.81 -17.08 -11.95
C LEU A 366 -24.35 -17.65 -13.30
N ASN A 367 -23.62 -18.78 -13.29
CA ASN A 367 -23.18 -19.45 -14.51
C ASN A 367 -24.33 -20.17 -15.25
N GLU A 368 -25.42 -20.49 -14.55
CA GLU A 368 -26.65 -21.03 -15.15
C GLU A 368 -27.55 -19.91 -15.66
N LEU A 369 -27.63 -18.80 -14.91
CA LEU A 369 -28.49 -17.66 -15.23
C LEU A 369 -27.94 -16.81 -16.38
N PHE A 370 -26.62 -16.78 -16.58
CA PHE A 370 -25.97 -15.89 -17.53
C PHE A 370 -24.90 -16.61 -18.35
N ASP A 371 -24.75 -16.19 -19.61
CA ASP A 371 -23.67 -16.66 -20.48
C ASP A 371 -22.35 -15.96 -20.10
N LEU A 372 -21.68 -16.48 -19.08
CA LEU A 372 -20.45 -15.90 -18.52
C LEU A 372 -19.25 -15.97 -19.48
N ASN A 373 -19.33 -16.76 -20.55
CA ASN A 373 -18.32 -16.79 -21.61
C ASN A 373 -18.25 -15.47 -22.39
N LYS A 374 -19.34 -14.68 -22.39
CA LYS A 374 -19.37 -13.35 -23.01
C LYS A 374 -18.73 -12.27 -22.14
N VAL A 375 -18.37 -12.57 -20.89
CA VAL A 375 -17.76 -11.59 -19.99
C VAL A 375 -16.31 -11.36 -20.38
N ASN A 376 -15.97 -10.11 -20.68
CA ASN A 376 -14.58 -9.70 -20.83
C ASN A 376 -13.99 -9.38 -19.44
N TRP A 377 -13.42 -10.41 -18.81
CA TRP A 377 -12.83 -10.32 -17.47
C TRP A 377 -11.68 -9.32 -17.37
N THR A 378 -10.89 -9.12 -18.42
CA THR A 378 -9.81 -8.14 -18.46
C THR A 378 -10.35 -6.71 -18.41
N ILE A 379 -11.44 -6.45 -19.13
CA ILE A 379 -12.15 -5.17 -19.10
C ILE A 379 -12.77 -4.95 -17.71
N CYS A 380 -13.46 -5.96 -17.17
CA CYS A 380 -14.03 -5.88 -15.82
C CYS A 380 -12.95 -5.55 -14.80
N GLN A 381 -11.82 -6.26 -14.83
CA GLN A 381 -10.69 -5.99 -13.93
C GLN A 381 -10.18 -4.56 -14.04
N LYS A 382 -9.94 -4.08 -15.27
CA LYS A 382 -9.44 -2.73 -15.53
C LYS A 382 -10.35 -1.69 -14.91
N PHE A 383 -11.66 -1.82 -15.11
CA PHE A 383 -12.63 -0.87 -14.62
C PHE A 383 -12.94 -1.01 -13.12
N THR A 384 -12.89 -2.22 -12.55
CA THR A 384 -12.97 -2.42 -11.10
C THR A 384 -11.84 -1.68 -10.39
N CYS A 385 -10.64 -1.67 -11.00
CA CYS A 385 -9.48 -0.92 -10.52
C CYS A 385 -9.53 0.59 -10.81
N ASP A 386 -10.39 1.07 -11.72
CA ASP A 386 -10.55 2.49 -12.04
C ASP A 386 -11.67 3.13 -11.21
N SER A 387 -11.63 4.42 -10.92
CA SER A 387 -12.65 5.06 -10.07
C SER A 387 -13.94 5.34 -10.83
N LEU A 388 -15.10 4.96 -10.28
CA LEU A 388 -16.41 5.34 -10.85
C LEU A 388 -16.58 6.85 -10.91
N ILE A 389 -15.89 7.61 -10.06
CA ILE A 389 -15.85 9.07 -10.14
C ILE A 389 -15.30 9.50 -11.50
N ARG A 390 -14.21 8.90 -11.98
CA ARG A 390 -13.64 9.22 -13.30
C ARG A 390 -14.64 8.90 -14.40
N THR A 391 -15.23 7.70 -14.40
CA THR A 391 -16.26 7.31 -15.38
C THR A 391 -17.41 8.30 -15.45
N VAL A 392 -17.95 8.71 -14.29
CA VAL A 392 -19.06 9.67 -14.19
C VAL A 392 -18.65 11.07 -14.63
N CYS A 393 -17.44 11.50 -14.26
CA CYS A 393 -16.89 12.79 -14.68
C CYS A 393 -16.66 12.84 -16.20
N ASP A 394 -16.12 11.77 -16.78
CA ASP A 394 -15.87 11.67 -18.21
C ASP A 394 -17.19 11.68 -19.00
N LEU A 395 -18.21 10.95 -18.54
CA LEU A 395 -19.56 11.01 -19.11
C LEU A 395 -20.12 12.43 -19.11
N LYS A 396 -20.01 13.14 -17.98
CA LYS A 396 -20.49 14.54 -17.86
C LYS A 396 -19.67 15.49 -18.74
N LYS A 397 -18.34 15.33 -18.80
CA LYS A 397 -17.44 16.16 -19.60
C LYS A 397 -17.68 15.99 -21.10
N GLN A 398 -17.87 14.75 -21.56
CA GLN A 398 -18.20 14.43 -22.95
C GLN A 398 -19.63 14.85 -23.31
N ASN A 399 -20.54 14.87 -22.35
CA ASN A 399 -21.95 15.20 -22.55
C ASN A 399 -22.45 16.23 -21.52
N PRO A 400 -22.08 17.53 -21.64
CA PRO A 400 -22.37 18.53 -20.62
C PRO A 400 -23.86 18.72 -20.30
N LYS A 401 -24.74 18.36 -21.25
CA LYS A 401 -26.19 18.46 -21.13
C LYS A 401 -26.84 17.29 -20.39
N LEU A 402 -26.14 16.16 -20.20
CA LEU A 402 -26.69 15.03 -19.43
C LEU A 402 -26.91 15.47 -17.99
N THR A 403 -28.12 15.26 -17.50
CA THR A 403 -28.50 15.51 -16.11
C THR A 403 -27.96 14.41 -15.20
N THR A 404 -27.86 14.74 -13.91
CA THR A 404 -27.52 13.77 -12.86
C THR A 404 -28.43 12.53 -12.93
N THR A 405 -29.73 12.71 -13.20
CA THR A 405 -30.70 11.62 -13.31
C THR A 405 -30.47 10.75 -14.54
N GLU A 406 -30.10 11.33 -15.68
CA GLU A 406 -29.78 10.55 -16.88
C GLU A 406 -28.47 9.76 -16.69
N ILE A 407 -27.44 10.39 -16.11
CA ILE A 407 -26.18 9.72 -15.77
C ILE A 407 -26.46 8.58 -14.79
N SER A 408 -27.29 8.80 -13.77
CA SER A 408 -27.74 7.79 -12.81
C SER A 408 -28.36 6.56 -13.47
N LYS A 409 -29.16 6.73 -14.53
CA LYS A 409 -29.70 5.61 -15.31
C LYS A 409 -28.62 4.89 -16.12
N ILE A 410 -27.65 5.62 -16.68
CA ILE A 410 -26.53 5.05 -17.46
C ILE A 410 -25.59 4.24 -16.57
N VAL A 411 -25.36 4.68 -15.34
CA VAL A 411 -24.45 4.02 -14.39
C VAL A 411 -25.20 3.21 -13.33
N GLU A 412 -26.51 3.01 -13.44
CA GLU A 412 -27.32 2.19 -12.52
C GLU A 412 -27.05 2.46 -11.01
N PHE A 413 -26.84 3.72 -10.65
CA PHE A 413 -26.67 4.19 -9.27
C PHE A 413 -27.71 5.24 -8.92
N SER A 414 -27.98 5.43 -7.63
CA SER A 414 -28.87 6.49 -7.18
C SER A 414 -28.39 7.89 -7.65
N PRO A 415 -29.31 8.81 -7.99
CA PRO A 415 -28.95 10.18 -8.36
C PRO A 415 -28.11 10.89 -7.28
N SER A 416 -28.35 10.57 -6.01
CA SER A 416 -27.58 11.10 -4.88
C SER A 416 -26.11 10.68 -4.92
N ASN A 417 -25.81 9.42 -5.25
CA ASN A 417 -24.44 8.94 -5.40
C ASN A 417 -23.74 9.62 -6.57
N VAL A 418 -24.42 9.70 -7.72
CA VAL A 418 -23.89 10.38 -8.91
C VAL A 418 -23.60 11.85 -8.64
N ARG A 419 -24.52 12.58 -7.99
CA ARG A 419 -24.31 13.96 -7.57
C ARG A 419 -23.07 14.10 -6.67
N ARG A 420 -22.92 13.24 -5.66
CA ARG A 420 -21.76 13.23 -4.77
C ARG A 420 -20.44 13.02 -5.52
N TRP A 421 -20.43 12.08 -6.47
CA TRP A 421 -19.26 11.83 -7.31
C TRP A 421 -18.94 12.99 -8.25
N LEU A 422 -19.95 13.64 -8.86
CA LEU A 422 -19.77 14.82 -9.70
C LEU A 422 -19.23 16.02 -8.90
N PHE A 423 -19.71 16.27 -7.68
CA PHE A 423 -19.13 17.29 -6.80
C PHE A 423 -17.66 17.02 -6.51
N LYS A 424 -17.34 15.81 -6.08
CA LYS A 424 -15.97 15.40 -5.78
C LYS A 424 -15.06 15.47 -7.01
N GLY A 425 -15.61 15.13 -8.18
CA GLY A 425 -14.98 15.25 -9.49
C GLY A 425 -14.69 16.69 -9.89
N ASN A 426 -15.65 17.58 -9.67
CA ASN A 426 -15.51 19.02 -9.88
C ASN A 426 -14.42 19.61 -8.98
N ASP A 427 -14.42 19.28 -7.70
CA ASP A 427 -13.36 19.67 -6.77
C ASP A 427 -11.99 19.14 -7.22
N CYS A 428 -11.98 17.98 -7.90
CA CYS A 428 -10.79 17.34 -8.48
C CYS A 428 -10.33 17.94 -9.81
N GLY A 429 -11.10 18.84 -10.43
CA GLY A 429 -10.86 19.29 -11.81
C GLY A 429 -11.05 18.19 -12.86
N LEU A 430 -11.78 17.10 -12.53
CA LEU A 430 -12.08 16.02 -13.48
C LEU A 430 -13.24 16.36 -14.42
N CYS A 431 -14.19 17.18 -13.96
CA CYS A 431 -15.30 17.67 -14.77
C CYS A 431 -15.76 19.05 -14.27
N GLU A 432 -16.67 19.67 -15.01
CA GLU A 432 -17.41 20.85 -14.54
C GLU A 432 -18.81 20.42 -14.12
N TYR A 433 -19.20 20.75 -12.89
CA TYR A 433 -20.52 20.44 -12.38
C TYR A 433 -21.05 21.52 -11.45
N ASP A 434 -22.24 22.03 -11.77
CA ASP A 434 -22.99 22.99 -10.97
C ASP A 434 -24.43 22.48 -10.80
N SER A 435 -24.74 22.05 -9.57
CA SER A 435 -26.05 21.51 -9.23
C SER A 435 -27.19 22.55 -9.27
N TYR A 436 -26.88 23.83 -9.03
CA TYR A 436 -27.86 24.90 -9.05
C TYR A 436 -28.23 25.23 -10.50
N LYS A 437 -27.23 25.39 -11.36
CA LYS A 437 -27.43 25.60 -12.80
C LYS A 437 -28.22 24.45 -13.43
N GLU A 438 -27.90 23.20 -13.09
CA GLU A 438 -28.63 22.03 -13.60
C GLU A 438 -30.10 22.00 -13.14
N HIS A 439 -30.36 22.31 -11.87
CA HIS A 439 -31.72 22.41 -11.34
C HIS A 439 -32.52 23.54 -12.01
N TYR A 440 -31.90 24.70 -12.20
CA TYR A 440 -32.50 25.83 -12.90
C TYR A 440 -32.90 25.47 -14.33
N GLU A 441 -31.99 24.88 -15.10
CA GLU A 441 -32.25 24.46 -16.48
C GLU A 441 -33.32 23.35 -16.56
N SER A 442 -33.31 22.41 -15.60
CA SER A 442 -34.34 21.37 -15.52
C SER A 442 -35.72 21.95 -15.23
N ASN A 443 -35.82 22.92 -14.31
CA ASN A 443 -37.07 23.63 -14.03
C ASN A 443 -37.54 24.47 -15.21
N LYS A 444 -36.62 25.13 -15.93
CA LYS A 444 -36.94 25.87 -17.15
C LYS A 444 -37.53 24.95 -18.23
N ARG A 445 -36.94 23.76 -18.43
CA ARG A 445 -37.48 22.72 -19.33
C ARG A 445 -38.85 22.23 -18.87
N ASN A 446 -39.01 21.88 -17.60
CA ASN A 446 -40.29 21.41 -17.05
C ASN A 446 -41.38 22.48 -17.12
N ASN A 447 -41.06 23.75 -16.88
CA ASN A 447 -42.01 24.86 -17.03
C ASN A 447 -42.43 25.08 -18.48
N LYS A 448 -41.51 24.84 -19.45
CA LYS A 448 -41.84 24.86 -20.88
C LYS A 448 -42.69 23.66 -21.32
N ILE A 449 -42.58 22.51 -20.65
CA ILE A 449 -43.44 21.34 -20.90
C ILE A 449 -44.83 21.53 -20.26
N LYS A 450 -44.89 22.17 -19.08
CA LYS A 450 -46.15 22.45 -18.37
C LYS A 450 -46.93 23.64 -18.94
N SER A 451 -46.32 24.47 -19.78
CA SER A 451 -47.05 25.54 -20.45
C SER A 451 -48.03 24.96 -21.46
N LYS A 452 -49.32 25.17 -21.22
CA LYS A 452 -50.37 24.89 -22.20
C LYS A 452 -50.40 26.02 -23.23
N PRO A 453 -50.26 25.72 -24.52
CA PRO A 453 -50.46 26.70 -25.57
C PRO A 453 -51.88 27.27 -25.50
N ILE A 454 -52.05 28.49 -25.98
CA ILE A 454 -53.29 29.22 -25.86
C ILE A 454 -53.58 30.01 -27.12
N GLU A 455 -54.83 30.03 -27.53
CA GLU A 455 -55.33 30.88 -28.60
C GLU A 455 -56.19 32.01 -28.03
N ILE A 456 -56.00 33.22 -28.54
CA ILE A 456 -56.78 34.42 -28.19
C ILE A 456 -57.75 34.77 -29.31
N PHE A 457 -58.96 35.18 -28.93
CA PHE A 457 -60.02 35.56 -29.86
C PHE A 457 -60.63 36.91 -29.48
N LYS A 458 -61.10 37.65 -30.48
CA LYS A 458 -61.95 38.83 -30.32
C LYS A 458 -63.13 38.71 -31.26
N ASP A 459 -64.35 38.89 -30.73
CA ASP A 459 -65.59 38.77 -31.50
C ASP A 459 -65.72 37.47 -32.32
N GLY A 460 -65.16 36.37 -31.78
CA GLY A 460 -65.15 35.05 -32.40
C GLY A 460 -64.02 34.80 -33.42
N ILE A 461 -63.22 35.81 -33.74
CA ILE A 461 -62.10 35.71 -34.70
C ILE A 461 -60.81 35.41 -33.94
N SER A 462 -60.07 34.39 -34.37
CA SER A 462 -58.75 34.08 -33.82
C SER A 462 -57.74 35.17 -34.17
N LEU A 463 -56.96 35.59 -33.17
CA LEU A 463 -55.89 36.58 -33.30
C LEU A 463 -54.50 35.94 -33.14
N GLY A 464 -54.43 34.61 -33.04
CA GLY A 464 -53.17 33.85 -33.02
C GLY A 464 -52.94 33.01 -31.76
N GLY A 465 -52.04 32.04 -31.90
CA GLY A 465 -51.61 31.13 -30.84
C GLY A 465 -50.33 31.60 -30.13
N PHE A 466 -50.26 31.32 -28.83
CA PHE A 466 -49.14 31.66 -27.95
C PHE A 466 -48.69 30.42 -27.18
N CYS A 467 -47.42 30.38 -26.81
CA CYS A 467 -46.86 29.20 -26.14
C CYS A 467 -47.38 29.02 -24.71
N SER A 468 -47.90 30.08 -24.08
CA SER A 468 -48.52 30.04 -22.74
C SER A 468 -49.34 31.30 -22.42
N THR A 469 -50.12 31.26 -21.34
CA THR A 469 -50.81 32.45 -20.79
C THR A 469 -49.83 33.56 -20.37
N LEU A 470 -48.67 33.20 -19.84
CA LEU A 470 -47.59 34.13 -19.45
C LEU A 470 -46.90 34.74 -20.68
N ASP A 471 -46.75 33.97 -21.74
CA ASP A 471 -46.21 34.43 -23.02
C ASP A 471 -47.15 35.47 -23.66
N LEU A 472 -48.44 35.16 -23.67
CA LEU A 472 -49.48 36.10 -24.09
C LEU A 472 -49.48 37.37 -23.24
N GLU A 473 -49.39 37.27 -21.90
CA GLU A 473 -49.31 38.45 -21.04
C GLU A 473 -48.14 39.37 -21.41
N LYS A 474 -46.94 38.81 -21.60
CA LYS A 474 -45.73 39.59 -21.95
C LYS A 474 -45.85 40.33 -23.27
N GLN A 475 -46.56 39.75 -24.24
CA GLN A 475 -46.68 40.31 -25.59
C GLN A 475 -47.95 41.15 -25.78
N SER A 476 -48.94 41.00 -24.89
CA SER A 476 -50.29 41.56 -25.05
C SER A 476 -50.33 43.08 -25.22
N GLU A 477 -49.52 43.81 -24.46
CA GLU A 477 -49.47 45.26 -24.52
C GLU A 477 -48.92 45.76 -25.86
N LYS A 478 -47.92 45.06 -26.42
CA LYS A 478 -47.35 45.39 -27.73
C LYS A 478 -48.26 44.98 -28.89
N LEU A 479 -48.88 43.79 -28.81
CA LEU A 479 -49.66 43.23 -29.91
C LEU A 479 -51.11 43.76 -29.96
N PHE A 480 -51.69 44.03 -28.80
CA PHE A 480 -53.11 44.37 -28.67
C PHE A 480 -53.35 45.73 -28.00
N GLY A 481 -52.28 46.47 -27.69
CA GLY A 481 -52.36 47.78 -27.01
C GLY A 481 -52.88 47.70 -25.58
N ILE A 482 -52.99 46.49 -25.02
CA ILE A 482 -53.63 46.27 -23.71
C ILE A 482 -52.94 45.15 -22.94
N LYS A 483 -52.64 45.41 -21.67
CA LYS A 483 -52.02 44.42 -20.79
C LYS A 483 -53.04 43.37 -20.32
N LEU A 484 -52.84 42.11 -20.70
CA LEU A 484 -53.69 40.98 -20.33
C LEU A 484 -53.00 40.12 -19.26
N SER A 485 -53.49 40.11 -18.02
CA SER A 485 -52.95 39.25 -16.95
C SER A 485 -53.17 37.74 -17.22
N HIS A 486 -52.11 36.94 -17.09
CA HIS A 486 -52.15 35.48 -17.24
C HIS A 486 -53.17 34.80 -16.32
N SER A 487 -53.39 35.33 -15.10
CA SER A 487 -54.36 34.82 -14.13
C SER A 487 -55.79 34.93 -14.66
N SER A 488 -56.13 36.09 -15.24
CA SER A 488 -57.46 36.32 -15.83
C SER A 488 -57.65 35.54 -17.13
N ILE A 489 -56.61 35.45 -17.96
CA ILE A 489 -56.59 34.61 -19.16
C ILE A 489 -56.91 33.15 -18.79
N SER A 490 -56.24 32.61 -17.76
CA SER A 490 -56.46 31.24 -17.26
C SER A 490 -57.88 31.04 -16.75
N ARG A 491 -58.45 32.02 -16.02
CA ARG A 491 -59.84 31.97 -15.55
C ARG A 491 -60.84 31.91 -16.69
N VAL A 492 -60.57 32.61 -17.81
CA VAL A 492 -61.43 32.53 -19.00
C VAL A 492 -61.33 31.15 -19.66
N CYS A 493 -60.11 30.62 -19.83
CA CYS A 493 -59.93 29.28 -20.38
C CYS A 493 -60.60 28.18 -19.55
N LEU A 494 -60.67 28.35 -18.22
CA LEU A 494 -61.32 27.43 -17.29
C LEU A 494 -62.84 27.65 -17.14
N GLY A 495 -63.43 28.56 -17.91
CA GLY A 495 -64.87 28.88 -17.83
C GLY A 495 -65.30 29.62 -16.55
N LYS A 496 -64.34 30.03 -15.71
CA LYS A 496 -64.60 30.79 -14.46
C LYS A 496 -64.85 32.28 -14.71
N GLN A 497 -64.63 32.74 -15.93
CA GLN A 497 -64.85 34.12 -16.37
C GLN A 497 -65.23 34.08 -17.86
N LYS A 498 -66.21 34.89 -18.29
CA LYS A 498 -66.68 34.87 -19.69
C LYS A 498 -65.67 35.49 -20.67
N THR A 499 -65.14 36.66 -20.33
CA THR A 499 -64.16 37.40 -21.14
C THR A 499 -63.17 38.12 -20.24
N HIS A 500 -61.97 38.43 -20.74
CA HIS A 500 -61.02 39.31 -20.05
C HIS A 500 -60.67 40.47 -20.97
N LYS A 501 -61.03 41.69 -20.55
CA LYS A 501 -60.84 42.93 -21.32
C LYS A 501 -61.34 42.85 -22.78
N GLY A 502 -62.47 42.19 -22.99
CA GLY A 502 -63.10 42.05 -24.32
C GLY A 502 -62.58 40.89 -25.17
N PHE A 503 -61.64 40.08 -24.67
CA PHE A 503 -61.11 38.91 -25.37
C PHE A 503 -61.59 37.60 -24.74
N THR A 504 -61.67 36.55 -25.54
CA THR A 504 -61.84 35.15 -25.09
C THR A 504 -60.59 34.33 -25.41
N PHE A 505 -60.42 33.20 -24.72
CA PHE A 505 -59.21 32.40 -24.83
C PHE A 505 -59.51 30.92 -24.69
N LYS A 506 -58.72 30.07 -25.37
CA LYS A 506 -58.82 28.61 -25.28
C LYS A 506 -57.42 27.99 -25.17
N PHE A 507 -57.27 27.03 -24.25
CA PHE A 507 -56.09 26.16 -24.27
C PHE A 507 -56.12 25.28 -25.51
N ILE A 508 -54.97 25.13 -26.16
CA ILE A 508 -54.74 24.23 -27.30
C ILE A 508 -54.08 22.95 -26.80
#